data_AF-A0A956ELH4-F1
#
_entry.id   AF-A0A956ELH4-F1
#
_cell.length_a   1.000
_cell.length_b   1.000
_cell.length_c   1.000
_cell.angle_alpha   90.00
_cell.angle_beta   90.00
_cell.angle_gamma   90.00
#
_symmetry.space_group_name_H-M   'P 1'
#
loop_
_entity.id
_entity.type
_entity.pdbx_description
1 polymer ?
#
loop_
_entity_poly.entity_id
_entity_poly.type
_entity_poly.pdbx_seq_one_letter_code
_entity_poly.pdbx_strand_id
1 'polypeptide(L)'
;HINAAGVTVGGTSAGASILSDHMIAFGSEGSSPRADSVRLAPGLGLTNRFIIDQHFRQRDRLGRLVSALAYNPFQVGIGLDEDTAAFIGPDDTLEVEGSGAVTVVDAHQTEFSSMAQADESEPVCLIGLQVHILVAGATFNLHTRKASAGNLVNA
;
A
#
# COMPACT_ATOMS: atom_id res chain seq x y z
N HIS A 1 -1.56 22.54 2.13
CA HIS A 1 -0.14 22.80 1.82
C HIS A 1 0.64 22.99 3.12
N ILE A 2 1.17 21.90 3.71
CA ILE A 2 2.07 21.96 4.89
C ILE A 2 3.42 21.27 4.63
N ASN A 3 3.67 20.72 3.44
CA ASN A 3 4.95 20.05 3.11
C ASN A 3 6.05 20.98 2.56
N ALA A 4 5.97 22.30 2.77
CA ALA A 4 6.89 23.26 2.16
C ALA A 4 8.21 23.50 2.93
N ALA A 5 8.51 22.72 3.98
CA ALA A 5 9.64 23.00 4.87
C ALA A 5 10.58 21.81 5.18
N GLY A 6 10.49 20.68 4.46
CA GLY A 6 11.44 19.57 4.64
C GLY A 6 11.37 18.91 6.03
N VAL A 7 10.16 18.74 6.57
CA VAL A 7 9.95 18.04 7.84
C VAL A 7 9.84 16.55 7.55
N THR A 8 10.73 15.75 8.13
CA THR A 8 10.62 14.29 8.16
C THR A 8 9.37 13.90 8.94
N VAL A 9 8.33 13.44 8.25
CA VAL A 9 7.14 12.89 8.89
C VAL A 9 7.30 11.38 8.94
N GLY A 10 7.68 10.87 10.12
CA GLY A 10 7.77 9.44 10.40
C GLY A 10 6.74 9.06 11.44
N GLY A 11 6.11 7.91 11.28
CA GLY A 11 5.29 7.34 12.33
C GLY A 11 5.37 5.83 12.33
N THR A 12 5.35 5.27 13.53
CA THR A 12 5.40 3.83 13.79
C THR A 12 3.99 3.35 14.13
N SER A 13 3.59 2.19 13.62
CA SER A 13 2.22 1.68 13.80
C SER A 13 1.17 2.72 13.36
N ALA A 14 0.19 3.12 14.19
CA ALA A 14 -0.81 4.13 13.83
C ALA A 14 -0.24 5.46 13.26
N GLY A 15 1.04 5.78 13.53
CA GLY A 15 1.74 6.93 12.98
C GLY A 15 2.12 6.82 11.49
N ALA A 16 2.34 5.61 10.94
CA ALA A 16 2.63 5.46 9.50
C ALA A 16 1.37 5.73 8.67
N SER A 17 0.22 5.38 9.24
CA SER A 17 -1.12 5.56 8.65
C SER A 17 -1.60 7.01 8.65
N ILE A 18 -0.91 7.91 9.35
CA ILE A 18 -1.21 9.34 9.39
C ILE A 18 -0.84 10.03 8.06
N LEU A 19 0.05 9.44 7.27
CA LEU A 19 0.58 10.04 6.04
C LEU A 19 -0.34 9.91 4.82
N SER A 20 -1.16 8.87 4.73
CA SER A 20 -2.08 8.66 3.61
C SER A 20 -3.42 9.36 3.85
N ASP A 21 -4.08 9.84 2.79
CA ASP A 21 -5.43 10.41 2.89
C ASP A 21 -6.48 9.34 3.29
N HIS A 22 -6.15 8.06 3.05
CA HIS A 22 -6.99 6.92 3.41
C HIS A 22 -6.21 5.81 4.13
N MET A 23 -6.77 5.30 5.23
CA MET A 23 -6.33 4.12 5.98
C MET A 23 -7.43 3.05 5.91
N ILE A 24 -7.08 1.77 5.77
CA ILE A 24 -8.06 0.68 5.98
C ILE A 24 -8.28 0.54 7.50
N ALA A 25 -9.38 1.11 8.00
CA ALA A 25 -9.70 1.14 9.43
C ALA A 25 -10.27 -0.20 9.91
N PHE A 26 -11.07 -0.85 9.07
CA PHE A 26 -11.71 -2.14 9.35
C PHE A 26 -11.93 -2.92 8.06
N GLY A 27 -11.86 -4.24 8.14
CA GLY A 27 -12.05 -5.14 7.02
C GLY A 27 -11.90 -6.59 7.44
N SER A 28 -12.71 -7.49 6.87
CA SER A 28 -12.63 -8.94 7.12
C SER A 28 -11.30 -9.49 6.62
N GLU A 29 -10.72 -10.43 7.38
CA GLU A 29 -9.53 -11.19 6.96
C GLU A 29 -9.93 -12.18 5.87
N GLY A 30 -9.03 -12.42 4.91
CA GLY A 30 -9.25 -13.41 3.85
C GLY A 30 -8.46 -13.12 2.58
N SER A 31 -8.02 -14.20 1.94
CA SER A 31 -7.14 -14.18 0.76
C SER A 31 -7.81 -13.65 -0.50
N SER A 32 -9.15 -13.73 -0.61
CA SER A 32 -9.89 -13.25 -1.78
C SER A 32 -10.41 -11.82 -1.59
N PRO A 33 -10.15 -10.90 -2.54
CA PRO A 33 -10.78 -9.58 -2.56
C PRO A 33 -12.31 -9.68 -2.67
N ARG A 34 -13.01 -8.92 -1.84
CA ARG A 34 -14.48 -8.78 -1.82
C ARG A 34 -14.88 -7.32 -1.84
N ALA A 35 -16.03 -7.01 -2.43
CA ALA A 35 -16.51 -5.64 -2.59
C ALA A 35 -16.80 -4.91 -1.25
N ASP A 36 -17.06 -5.64 -0.16
CA ASP A 36 -17.44 -5.10 1.16
C ASP A 36 -16.33 -5.13 2.22
N SER A 37 -15.11 -5.56 1.85
CA SER A 37 -14.07 -5.89 2.82
C SER A 37 -13.29 -4.70 3.39
N VAL A 38 -13.64 -3.46 3.04
CA VAL A 38 -12.83 -2.28 3.40
C VAL A 38 -13.69 -1.10 3.86
N ARG A 39 -13.41 -0.59 5.06
CA ARG A 39 -13.80 0.75 5.49
C ARG A 39 -12.58 1.66 5.52
N LEU A 40 -12.58 2.71 4.71
CA LEU A 40 -11.53 3.72 4.69
C LEU A 40 -11.78 4.74 5.83
N ALA A 41 -10.78 5.02 6.67
CA ALA A 41 -10.76 6.17 7.56
C ALA A 41 -9.87 7.29 6.99
N PRO A 42 -10.21 8.57 7.24
CA PRO A 42 -9.36 9.68 6.85
C PRO A 42 -8.05 9.68 7.66
N GLY A 43 -6.91 9.84 6.99
CA GLY A 43 -5.63 10.20 7.63
C GLY A 43 -5.44 11.73 7.70
N LEU A 44 -4.21 12.23 7.94
CA LEU A 44 -3.95 13.69 8.01
C LEU A 44 -3.94 14.38 6.62
N GLY A 45 -4.28 13.67 5.54
CA GLY A 45 -4.47 14.25 4.20
C GLY A 45 -3.21 14.85 3.57
N LEU A 46 -2.05 14.23 3.83
CA LEU A 46 -0.78 14.69 3.28
C LEU A 46 -0.55 14.23 1.83
N THR A 47 -1.17 13.12 1.39
CA THR A 47 -1.20 12.68 -0.01
C THR A 47 -2.26 11.61 -0.30
N ASN A 48 -2.91 11.72 -1.47
CA ASN A 48 -3.94 10.79 -1.94
C ASN A 48 -3.36 9.66 -2.80
N ARG A 49 -2.02 9.56 -2.88
CA ARG A 49 -1.32 8.69 -3.85
C ARG A 49 -1.12 7.25 -3.38
N PHE A 50 -1.23 6.97 -2.09
CA PHE A 50 -1.07 5.62 -1.56
C PHE A 50 -2.01 5.31 -0.40
N ILE A 51 -2.27 4.02 -0.18
CA ILE A 51 -2.99 3.47 0.98
C ILE A 51 -2.01 2.58 1.75
N ILE A 52 -1.97 2.70 3.07
CA ILE A 52 -1.14 1.86 3.94
C ILE A 52 -2.02 0.88 4.74
N ASP A 53 -1.59 -0.38 4.80
CA ASP A 53 -2.13 -1.43 5.68
C ASP A 53 -0.99 -2.07 6.49
N GLN A 54 -1.17 -2.22 7.80
CA GLN A 54 -0.12 -2.67 8.74
C GLN A 54 -0.38 -4.08 9.28
N HIS A 55 0.61 -4.79 9.83
CA HIS A 55 0.44 -6.20 10.25
C HIS A 55 -0.05 -7.07 9.07
N PHE A 56 0.49 -6.78 7.89
CA PHE A 56 -0.07 -7.20 6.61
C PHE A 56 -0.05 -8.72 6.43
N ARG A 57 1.13 -9.33 6.54
CA ARG A 57 1.29 -10.78 6.41
C ARG A 57 0.68 -11.57 7.57
N GLN A 58 0.68 -11.02 8.78
CA GLN A 58 0.22 -11.71 9.98
C GLN A 58 -1.30 -11.99 9.98
N ARG A 59 -2.07 -11.35 9.09
CA ARG A 59 -3.55 -11.41 9.10
C ARG A 59 -4.21 -11.58 7.74
N ASP A 60 -3.48 -12.10 6.75
CA ASP A 60 -4.02 -12.39 5.40
C ASP A 60 -4.73 -11.17 4.75
N ARG A 61 -4.06 -10.01 4.75
CA ARG A 61 -4.67 -8.70 4.41
C ARG A 61 -4.53 -8.29 2.96
N LEU A 62 -3.99 -9.16 2.10
CA LEU A 62 -3.85 -8.86 0.68
C LEU A 62 -5.22 -8.66 0.02
N GLY A 63 -6.20 -9.51 0.34
CA GLY A 63 -7.55 -9.44 -0.24
C GLY A 63 -8.20 -8.06 -0.03
N ARG A 64 -8.15 -7.53 1.19
CA ARG A 64 -8.73 -6.22 1.50
C ARG A 64 -7.91 -5.05 0.93
N LEU A 65 -6.58 -5.11 0.91
CA LEU A 65 -5.77 -4.08 0.27
C LEU A 65 -6.07 -3.98 -1.23
N VAL A 66 -6.17 -5.14 -1.89
CA VAL A 66 -6.54 -5.25 -3.30
C VAL A 66 -7.97 -4.77 -3.54
N SER A 67 -8.93 -5.11 -2.66
CA SER A 67 -10.30 -4.57 -2.73
C SER A 67 -10.31 -3.04 -2.67
N ALA A 68 -9.52 -2.43 -1.78
CA ALA A 68 -9.42 -0.97 -1.69
C ALA A 68 -8.91 -0.34 -2.99
N LEU A 69 -7.90 -0.96 -3.60
CA LEU A 69 -7.33 -0.51 -4.88
C LEU A 69 -8.26 -0.73 -6.07
N ALA A 70 -9.12 -1.75 -6.03
CA ALA A 70 -10.11 -1.98 -7.08
C ALA A 70 -11.17 -0.87 -7.14
N TYR A 71 -11.46 -0.19 -6.02
CA TYR A 71 -12.27 1.03 -6.00
C TYR A 71 -11.50 2.28 -6.45
N ASN A 72 -10.17 2.31 -6.26
CA ASN A 72 -9.33 3.44 -6.63
C ASN A 72 -7.96 3.00 -7.20
N PRO A 73 -7.89 2.64 -8.50
CA PRO A 73 -6.69 2.08 -9.10
C PRO A 73 -5.56 3.09 -9.29
N PHE A 74 -5.83 4.39 -9.07
CA PHE A 74 -4.82 5.44 -9.12
C PHE A 74 -3.89 5.41 -7.90
N GLN A 75 -4.25 4.70 -6.84
CA GLN A 75 -3.45 4.58 -5.62
C GLN A 75 -2.45 3.44 -5.69
N VAL A 76 -1.37 3.57 -4.94
CA VAL A 76 -0.44 2.48 -4.65
C VAL A 76 -0.81 1.90 -3.28
N GLY A 77 -1.03 0.59 -3.20
CA GLY A 77 -1.25 -0.09 -1.93
C GLY A 77 0.09 -0.50 -1.29
N ILE A 78 0.25 -0.26 0.00
CA ILE A 78 1.46 -0.56 0.76
C ILE A 78 1.08 -1.38 1.98
N GLY A 79 1.42 -2.66 1.97
CA GLY A 79 1.32 -3.56 3.12
C GLY A 79 2.64 -3.59 3.90
N LEU A 80 2.64 -3.17 5.16
CA LEU A 80 3.79 -3.27 6.06
C LEU A 80 3.65 -4.48 7.00
N ASP A 81 4.66 -5.34 7.02
CA ASP A 81 4.81 -6.37 8.04
C ASP A 81 5.25 -5.76 9.40
N GLU A 82 5.11 -6.56 10.47
CA GLU A 82 5.72 -6.24 11.77
C GLU A 82 7.25 -6.09 11.65
N ASP A 83 7.85 -5.35 12.58
CA ASP A 83 9.29 -5.07 12.65
C ASP A 83 9.90 -4.57 11.32
N THR A 84 9.08 -3.89 10.51
CA THR A 84 9.44 -3.36 9.19
C THR A 84 9.04 -1.88 9.08
N ALA A 85 9.87 -1.08 8.42
CA ALA A 85 9.62 0.32 8.17
C ALA A 85 9.82 0.65 6.68
N ALA A 86 9.12 1.70 6.23
CA ALA A 86 9.26 2.27 4.91
C ALA A 86 9.61 3.75 5.05
N PHE A 87 10.77 4.15 4.52
CA PHE A 87 11.23 5.53 4.52
C PHE A 87 10.98 6.13 3.15
N ILE A 88 10.25 7.26 3.09
CA ILE A 88 9.97 7.94 1.83
C ILE A 88 10.85 9.19 1.74
N GLY A 89 11.75 9.19 0.76
CA GLY A 89 12.61 10.31 0.43
C GLY A 89 11.87 11.47 -0.26
N PRO A 90 12.51 12.64 -0.40
CA PRO A 90 11.94 13.80 -1.08
C PRO A 90 11.71 13.59 -2.59
N ASP A 91 12.31 12.54 -3.17
CA ASP A 91 12.15 12.12 -4.57
C ASP A 91 11.03 11.09 -4.77
N ASP A 92 10.15 10.93 -3.76
CA ASP A 92 9.08 9.92 -3.71
C ASP A 92 9.60 8.47 -3.71
N THR A 93 10.90 8.23 -3.43
CA THR A 93 11.45 6.88 -3.31
C THR A 93 11.22 6.33 -1.92
N LEU A 94 10.48 5.22 -1.85
CA LEU A 94 10.32 4.38 -0.68
C LEU A 94 11.50 3.42 -0.57
N GLU A 95 12.18 3.39 0.57
CA GLU A 95 13.21 2.42 0.94
C GLU A 95 12.73 1.58 2.13
N VAL A 96 12.96 0.27 2.07
CA VAL A 96 12.55 -0.67 3.11
C VAL A 96 13.68 -0.88 4.11
N GLU A 97 13.32 -0.96 5.38
CA GLU A 97 14.21 -1.29 6.50
C GLU A 97 13.51 -2.26 7.47
N GLY A 98 14.29 -3.01 8.24
CA GLY A 98 13.79 -3.96 9.24
C GLY A 98 13.90 -5.44 8.81
N SER A 99 13.21 -6.32 9.54
CA SER A 99 13.38 -7.78 9.40
C SER A 99 12.30 -8.47 8.55
N GLY A 100 11.18 -7.79 8.29
CA GLY A 100 10.09 -8.30 7.45
C GLY A 100 10.13 -7.75 6.03
N ALA A 101 8.94 -7.58 5.43
CA ALA A 101 8.80 -7.09 4.07
C ALA A 101 7.73 -5.98 3.96
N VAL A 102 7.88 -5.16 2.93
CA VAL A 102 6.85 -4.26 2.42
C VAL A 102 6.29 -4.83 1.14
N THR A 103 4.99 -5.10 1.11
CA THR A 103 4.27 -5.50 -0.10
C THR A 103 3.69 -4.27 -0.76
N VAL A 104 4.16 -3.95 -1.96
CA VAL A 104 3.58 -2.90 -2.80
C VAL A 104 2.65 -3.54 -3.82
N VAL A 105 1.42 -3.05 -3.89
CA VAL A 105 0.43 -3.44 -4.90
C VAL A 105 0.11 -2.23 -5.76
N ASP A 106 0.36 -2.34 -7.07
CA ASP A 106 0.07 -1.30 -8.04
C ASP A 106 -1.02 -1.76 -9.01
N ALA A 107 -2.14 -1.03 -8.98
CA ALA A 107 -3.30 -1.28 -9.83
C ALA A 107 -3.36 -0.37 -11.06
N HIS A 108 -2.36 0.48 -11.31
CA HIS A 108 -2.38 1.43 -12.42
C HIS A 108 -2.39 0.77 -13.80
N GLN A 109 -1.78 -0.41 -13.93
CA GLN A 109 -1.77 -1.20 -15.17
C GLN A 109 -2.86 -2.29 -15.18
N THR A 110 -3.88 -2.18 -14.33
CA THR A 110 -5.01 -3.12 -14.34
C THR A 110 -5.68 -3.13 -15.71
N GLU A 111 -5.75 -4.29 -16.33
CA GLU A 111 -6.36 -4.54 -17.63
C GLU A 111 -7.88 -4.74 -17.50
N PHE A 112 -8.31 -5.35 -16.39
CA PHE A 112 -9.72 -5.64 -16.13
C PHE A 112 -10.03 -5.63 -14.63
N SER A 113 -11.20 -5.10 -14.28
CA SER A 113 -11.78 -5.16 -12.94
C SER A 113 -13.27 -5.45 -13.05
N SER A 114 -13.76 -6.48 -12.36
CA SER A 114 -15.19 -6.76 -12.24
C SER A 114 -15.87 -5.95 -11.12
N MET A 115 -15.14 -5.06 -10.44
CA MET A 115 -15.64 -4.35 -9.25
C MET A 115 -16.89 -3.53 -9.54
N ALA A 116 -16.99 -2.95 -10.74
CA ALA A 116 -18.16 -2.14 -11.12
C ALA A 116 -19.44 -2.95 -11.32
N GLN A 117 -19.34 -4.29 -11.47
CA GLN A 117 -20.48 -5.18 -11.68
C GLN A 117 -20.71 -6.15 -10.51
N ALA A 118 -19.84 -6.16 -9.51
CA ALA A 118 -19.94 -7.05 -8.36
C ALA A 118 -20.95 -6.52 -7.35
N ASP A 119 -21.81 -7.40 -6.83
CA ASP A 119 -22.68 -7.09 -5.70
C ASP A 119 -21.87 -7.09 -4.37
N GLU A 120 -22.45 -6.50 -3.32
CA GLU A 120 -21.84 -6.53 -1.99
C GLU A 120 -21.54 -7.98 -1.56
N SER A 121 -20.34 -8.21 -1.02
CA SER A 121 -19.77 -9.52 -0.61
C SER A 121 -19.33 -10.48 -1.73
N GLU A 122 -19.55 -10.15 -3.00
CA GLU A 122 -19.06 -10.97 -4.12
C GLU A 122 -17.53 -10.87 -4.30
N PRO A 123 -16.87 -11.97 -4.71
CA PRO A 123 -15.47 -11.93 -5.09
C PRO A 123 -15.24 -11.04 -6.33
N VAL A 124 -14.13 -10.31 -6.34
CA VAL A 124 -13.77 -9.41 -7.45
C VAL A 124 -12.67 -10.04 -8.30
N CYS A 125 -12.83 -9.98 -9.63
CA CYS A 125 -11.79 -10.33 -10.59
C CYS A 125 -10.96 -9.08 -10.92
N LEU A 126 -9.64 -9.21 -10.81
CA LEU A 126 -8.67 -8.17 -11.18
C LEU A 126 -7.56 -8.81 -12.02
N ILE A 127 -7.28 -8.23 -13.18
CA ILE A 127 -6.27 -8.73 -14.12
C ILE A 127 -5.26 -7.60 -14.38
N GLY A 128 -3.97 -7.91 -14.35
CA GLY A 128 -2.90 -6.95 -14.59
C GLY A 128 -2.39 -6.20 -13.35
N LEU A 129 -2.68 -6.70 -12.14
CA LEU A 129 -2.09 -6.16 -10.91
C LEU A 129 -0.58 -6.44 -10.86
N GLN A 130 0.20 -5.43 -10.51
CA GLN A 130 1.62 -5.61 -10.20
C GLN A 130 1.81 -5.71 -8.69
N VAL A 131 2.57 -6.70 -8.26
CA VAL A 131 2.91 -6.91 -6.85
C VAL A 131 4.42 -6.96 -6.71
N HIS A 132 4.94 -6.15 -5.80
CA HIS A 132 6.34 -6.16 -5.40
C HIS A 132 6.43 -6.52 -3.93
N ILE A 133 7.31 -7.46 -3.60
CA ILE A 133 7.65 -7.81 -2.22
C ILE A 133 9.07 -7.30 -2.00
N LEU A 134 9.20 -6.30 -1.14
CA LEU A 134 10.43 -5.54 -0.93
C LEU A 134 10.94 -5.83 0.48
N VAL A 135 12.21 -6.18 0.60
CA VAL A 135 12.90 -6.41 1.88
C VAL A 135 13.90 -5.29 2.14
N ALA A 136 14.54 -5.27 3.31
CA ALA A 136 15.51 -4.25 3.67
C ALA A 136 16.52 -3.96 2.55
N GLY A 137 16.70 -2.67 2.23
CA GLY A 137 17.56 -2.18 1.16
C GLY A 137 16.94 -2.16 -0.25
N ALA A 138 15.77 -2.79 -0.47
CA ALA A 138 15.02 -2.64 -1.72
C ALA A 138 14.23 -1.32 -1.73
N THR A 139 13.89 -0.83 -2.93
CA THR A 139 13.22 0.47 -3.11
C THR A 139 12.05 0.42 -4.08
N PHE A 140 11.12 1.36 -3.94
CA PHE A 140 10.04 1.61 -4.90
C PHE A 140 9.77 3.10 -5.02
N ASN A 141 9.80 3.64 -6.24
CA ASN A 141 9.51 5.06 -6.45
C ASN A 141 7.99 5.27 -6.69
N LEU A 142 7.32 5.98 -5.78
CA LEU A 142 5.86 6.18 -5.77
C LEU A 142 5.37 7.04 -6.94
N HIS A 143 6.25 7.83 -7.57
CA HIS A 143 5.92 8.64 -8.73
C HIS A 143 6.03 7.85 -10.04
N THR A 144 7.18 7.20 -10.26
CA THR A 144 7.46 6.44 -11.49
C THR A 144 6.89 5.02 -11.48
N ARG A 145 6.43 4.56 -10.31
CA ARG A 145 5.90 3.21 -10.05
C ARG A 145 6.88 2.09 -10.42
N LYS A 146 8.16 2.26 -10.07
CA LYS A 146 9.21 1.28 -10.36
C LYS A 146 9.85 0.77 -9.08
N ALA A 147 9.91 -0.55 -8.96
CA ALA A 147 10.71 -1.24 -7.96
C ALA A 147 12.18 -1.35 -8.41
N SER A 148 13.09 -1.34 -7.46
CA SER A 148 14.51 -1.64 -7.67
C SER A 148 15.04 -2.47 -6.51
N ALA A 149 15.98 -3.36 -6.81
CA ALA A 149 16.71 -4.12 -5.79
C ALA A 149 17.55 -3.22 -4.87
N GLY A 150 17.75 -1.94 -5.21
CA GLY A 150 18.38 -0.95 -4.35
C GLY A 150 19.76 -1.42 -3.88
N ASN A 151 19.97 -1.46 -2.58
CA ASN A 151 21.25 -1.84 -1.97
C ASN A 151 21.52 -3.35 -1.99
N LEU A 152 20.54 -4.19 -2.33
CA LEU A 152 20.70 -5.65 -2.41
C LEU A 152 21.71 -6.08 -3.48
N VAL A 153 21.92 -5.27 -4.52
CA VAL A 153 22.88 -5.60 -5.59
C VAL A 153 24.34 -5.37 -5.18
N ASN A 154 24.57 -4.73 -4.03
CA ASN A 154 25.90 -4.42 -3.49
C ASN A 154 26.23 -5.24 -2.23
N ALA A 155 25.39 -6.22 -1.88
CA ALA A 155 25.51 -7.06 -0.69
C ALA A 155 26.27 -8.38 -0.95
#